data_AF-A0AA38BZA9-F1
#
_entry.id   AF-A0AA38BZA9-F1
#
_cell.length_a   1.000
_cell.length_b   1.000
_cell.length_c   1.000
_cell.angle_alpha   90.00
_cell.angle_beta   90.00
_cell.angle_gamma   90.00
#
_symmetry.space_group_name_H-M   'P 1'
#
loop_
_entity.id
_entity.type
_entity.pdbx_description
1 polymer ?
#
loop_
_entity_poly.entity_id
_entity_poly.type
_entity_poly.pdbx_seq_one_letter_code
_entity_poly.pdbx_strand_id
1 'polypeptide(L)'
;MEEFHSQYIGLRVASFLKSSTTEAYWAFNMTGALEGVNFLITGKLLSLSEKKLVEDHKCDPSKQRDCDSGYNGGLMTSEYEYAIKYGGLESEKYYPCIWEEEILA
;
A
#
# COMPACT_ATOMS: atom_id res chain seq x y z
N MET A 1 -5.99 20.32 -12.18
CA MET A 1 -5.28 19.05 -12.45
C MET A 1 -3.83 19.12 -11.96
N GLU A 2 -3.08 20.17 -12.29
CA GLU A 2 -1.68 20.32 -11.80
C GLU A 2 -1.56 20.37 -10.28
N GLU A 3 -2.45 21.08 -9.58
CA GLU A 3 -2.40 21.19 -8.11
C GLU A 3 -2.63 19.83 -7.40
N PHE A 4 -3.52 18.99 -7.95
CA PHE A 4 -3.75 17.64 -7.45
C PHE A 4 -2.55 16.72 -7.72
N HIS A 5 -1.89 16.85 -8.88
CA HIS A 5 -0.65 16.12 -9.17
C HIS A 5 0.49 16.54 -8.25
N SER A 6 0.68 17.84 -7.99
CA SER A 6 1.72 18.33 -7.08
C SER A 6 1.49 17.89 -5.63
N GLN A 7 0.25 17.91 -5.15
CA GLN A 7 -0.10 17.39 -3.83
C GLN A 7 0.12 15.86 -3.73
N TYR A 8 -0.30 15.12 -4.76
CA TYR A 8 -0.12 13.67 -4.81
C TYR A 8 1.36 13.26 -4.85
N ILE A 9 2.18 13.92 -5.67
CA ILE A 9 3.62 13.69 -5.73
C ILE A 9 4.26 14.01 -4.37
N GLY A 10 3.86 15.10 -3.73
CA GLY A 10 4.33 15.45 -2.38
C GLY A 10 3.99 14.37 -1.33
N LEU A 11 2.74 13.87 -1.34
CA LEU A 11 2.29 12.77 -0.48
C LEU A 11 3.09 11.48 -0.72
N ARG A 12 3.31 11.10 -2.00
CA ARG A 12 4.07 9.90 -2.35
C ARG A 12 5.55 10.00 -2.01
N VAL A 13 6.18 11.15 -2.16
CA VAL A 13 7.57 11.37 -1.71
C VAL A 13 7.68 11.26 -0.19
N ALA A 14 6.72 11.81 0.55
CA ALA A 14 6.69 11.68 2.01
C ALA A 14 6.47 10.22 2.47
N SER A 15 5.56 9.48 1.81
CA SER A 15 5.32 8.05 2.09
C SER A 15 6.54 7.20 1.75
N PHE A 16 7.19 7.42 0.59
CA PHE A 16 8.41 6.72 0.19
C PHE A 16 9.55 6.87 1.20
N LEU A 17 9.79 8.10 1.66
CA LEU A 17 10.85 8.35 2.65
C LEU A 17 10.58 7.58 3.95
N LYS A 18 9.31 7.53 4.39
CA LYS A 18 8.91 6.79 5.60
C LYS A 18 8.95 5.26 5.43
N SER A 19 8.51 4.74 4.28
CA SER A 19 8.55 3.29 4.01
C SER A 19 9.97 2.79 3.76
N SER A 20 10.90 3.67 3.33
CA SER A 20 12.30 3.31 3.10
C SER A 20 13.05 2.92 4.39
N THR A 21 12.53 3.34 5.55
CA THR A 21 13.12 3.05 6.87
C THR A 21 12.45 1.88 7.60
N THR A 22 11.47 1.21 6.99
CA THR A 22 10.75 0.06 7.56
C THR A 22 10.76 -1.11 6.58
N GLU A 23 10.47 -2.34 7.03
CA GLU A 23 10.29 -3.46 6.10
C GLU A 23 8.91 -3.43 5.40
N ALA A 24 8.14 -2.33 5.52
CA ALA A 24 6.87 -2.12 4.85
C ALA A 24 7.01 -1.49 3.44
N TYR A 25 8.23 -1.34 2.92
CA TYR A 25 8.49 -0.79 1.57
C TYR A 25 7.75 -1.54 0.44
N TRP A 26 7.45 -2.82 0.64
CA TRP A 26 6.71 -3.62 -0.32
C TRP A 26 5.27 -3.11 -0.51
N ALA A 27 4.63 -2.61 0.55
CA ALA A 27 3.26 -2.08 0.48
C ALA A 27 3.21 -0.80 -0.34
N PHE A 28 4.20 0.09 -0.19
CA PHE A 28 4.34 1.30 -1.00
C PHE A 28 4.55 0.97 -2.49
N ASN A 29 5.40 -0.02 -2.79
CA ASN A 29 5.63 -0.43 -4.18
C ASN A 29 4.36 -1.02 -4.81
N MET A 30 3.59 -1.78 -4.04
CA MET A 30 2.36 -2.42 -4.50
C MET A 30 1.24 -1.39 -4.78
N THR A 31 0.99 -0.46 -3.85
CA THR A 31 -0.01 0.60 -4.06
C THR A 31 0.36 1.49 -5.24
N GLY A 32 1.63 1.91 -5.35
CA GLY A 32 2.10 2.72 -6.47
C GLY A 32 1.89 2.04 -7.84
N ALA A 33 2.12 0.73 -7.92
CA ALA A 33 1.87 -0.04 -9.14
C ALA A 33 0.37 -0.10 -9.50
N LEU A 34 -0.50 -0.40 -8.52
CA LEU A 34 -1.95 -0.45 -8.74
C LEU A 34 -2.53 0.90 -9.15
N GLU A 35 -2.03 1.99 -8.57
CA GLU A 35 -2.47 3.35 -8.86
C GLU A 35 -2.07 3.77 -10.26
N GLY A 36 -0.84 3.43 -10.66
CA GLY A 36 -0.36 3.65 -12.02
C GLY A 36 -1.21 2.90 -13.05
N VAL A 37 -1.48 1.62 -12.82
CA VAL A 37 -2.34 0.81 -13.70
C VAL A 37 -3.76 1.37 -13.75
N ASN A 38 -4.35 1.74 -12.60
CA ASN A 38 -5.68 2.33 -12.56
C ASN A 38 -5.74 3.65 -13.34
N PHE A 39 -4.71 4.50 -13.22
CA PHE A 39 -4.63 5.75 -13.99
C PHE A 39 -4.55 5.48 -15.50
N LEU A 40 -3.76 4.49 -15.93
CA LEU A 40 -3.65 4.12 -17.34
C LEU A 40 -4.99 3.62 -17.94
N ILE A 41 -5.78 2.88 -17.16
CA ILE A 41 -7.05 2.30 -17.62
C ILE A 41 -8.20 3.32 -17.54
N THR A 42 -8.27 4.09 -16.45
CA THR A 42 -9.46 4.90 -16.11
C THR A 42 -9.26 6.40 -16.29
N GLY A 43 -8.01 6.85 -16.43
CA GLY A 43 -7.64 8.27 -16.38
C GLY A 43 -7.79 8.90 -15.00
N LYS A 44 -8.08 8.11 -13.96
CA LYS A 44 -8.27 8.60 -12.58
C LYS A 44 -7.13 8.15 -11.71
N LEU A 45 -6.45 9.11 -11.09
CA LEU A 45 -5.41 8.83 -10.11
C LEU A 45 -6.09 8.67 -8.76
N LEU A 46 -5.98 7.48 -8.19
CA LEU A 46 -6.47 7.17 -6.85
C LEU A 46 -5.26 7.06 -5.91
N SER A 47 -5.46 7.40 -4.64
CA SER A 47 -4.49 7.15 -3.58
C SER A 47 -5.04 6.01 -2.74
N LEU A 48 -4.39 4.86 -2.79
CA LEU A 48 -4.65 3.65 -2.02
C LEU A 48 -3.84 3.68 -0.72
N SER A 49 -4.38 3.02 0.31
CA SER A 49 -3.81 2.99 1.65
C SER A 49 -2.75 1.89 1.79
N GLU A 50 -1.51 2.29 2.06
CA GLU A 50 -0.43 1.38 2.41
C GLU A 50 -0.67 0.71 3.79
N LYS A 51 -1.21 1.46 4.76
CA LYS A 51 -1.48 0.92 6.11
C LYS A 51 -2.47 -0.24 6.08
N LYS A 52 -3.51 -0.14 5.24
CA LYS A 52 -4.52 -1.20 5.13
C LYS A 52 -3.90 -2.52 4.64
N LEU A 53 -2.94 -2.46 3.72
CA LEU A 53 -2.18 -3.64 3.26
C LEU A 53 -1.30 -4.24 4.36
N VAL A 54 -0.66 -3.37 5.15
CA VAL A 54 0.24 -3.76 6.24
C VAL A 54 -0.51 -4.22 7.50
N GLU A 55 -1.82 -4.00 7.62
CA GLU A 55 -2.59 -4.50 8.77
C GLU A 55 -3.49 -5.68 8.41
N ASP A 56 -3.94 -5.79 7.15
CA ASP A 56 -4.85 -6.84 6.71
C ASP A 56 -4.10 -8.13 6.31
N HIS A 57 -3.34 -8.69 7.24
CA HIS A 57 -2.64 -9.96 7.04
C HIS A 57 -3.59 -11.15 7.17
N LYS A 58 -4.24 -11.49 6.06
CA LYS A 58 -4.96 -12.76 5.96
C LYS A 58 -4.04 -13.84 5.42
N CYS A 59 -3.28 -14.44 6.34
CA CYS A 59 -2.47 -15.60 6.03
C CYS A 59 -3.33 -16.87 5.96
N ASP A 60 -3.24 -17.61 4.87
CA ASP A 60 -3.78 -18.97 4.81
C ASP A 60 -2.96 -19.85 5.77
N PRO A 61 -3.57 -20.46 6.81
CA PRO A 61 -2.85 -21.30 7.76
C PRO A 61 -2.10 -22.47 7.10
N SER A 62 -2.55 -22.90 5.91
CA SER A 62 -1.93 -23.97 5.13
C SER A 62 -0.76 -23.50 4.26
N LYS A 63 -0.56 -22.18 4.09
CA LYS A 63 0.47 -21.57 3.25
C LYS A 63 1.21 -20.43 3.95
N GLN A 64 1.64 -20.66 5.19
CA GLN A 64 2.36 -19.66 6.00
C GLN A 64 3.59 -19.03 5.32
N ARG A 65 4.21 -19.70 4.33
CA ARG A 65 5.37 -19.18 3.60
C ARG A 65 5.00 -18.17 2.50
N ASP A 66 3.74 -18.15 2.09
CA ASP A 66 3.20 -17.28 1.04
C ASP A 66 2.45 -16.09 1.65
N CYS A 67 2.73 -15.78 2.92
CA CYS A 67 2.04 -14.77 3.68
C CYS A 67 2.94 -13.57 3.95
N ASP A 68 2.35 -12.39 3.83
CA ASP A 68 3.01 -11.15 4.21
C ASP A 68 3.05 -11.04 5.73
N SER A 69 4.20 -10.57 6.22
CA SER A 69 4.51 -10.34 7.63
C SER A 69 4.43 -8.86 8.01
N GLY A 70 3.75 -8.06 7.20
CA GLY A 70 3.50 -6.66 7.50
C GLY A 70 4.73 -5.81 7.53
N TYR A 71 4.94 -5.20 8.69
CA TYR A 71 6.13 -4.43 9.02
C TYR A 71 7.41 -5.25 9.05
N ASN A 72 7.32 -6.59 8.95
CA ASN A 72 8.45 -7.52 8.85
C ASN A 72 8.62 -8.10 7.43
N GLY A 73 8.10 -7.42 6.41
CA GLY A 73 8.23 -7.80 5.01
C GLY A 73 7.05 -8.56 4.42
N GLY A 74 6.98 -8.62 3.09
CA GLY A 74 5.88 -9.23 2.35
C GLY A 74 6.29 -9.63 0.93
N LEU A 75 5.59 -10.61 0.37
CA LEU A 75 5.71 -11.07 -1.01
C LEU A 75 4.68 -10.33 -1.88
N MET A 76 5.13 -9.39 -2.71
CA MET A 76 4.21 -8.62 -3.57
C MET A 76 3.24 -9.48 -4.40
N THR A 77 3.60 -10.71 -4.76
CA THR A 77 2.74 -11.63 -5.52
C THR A 77 1.50 -12.10 -4.76
N SER A 78 1.61 -12.41 -3.47
CA SER A 78 0.45 -12.81 -2.65
C SER A 78 -0.53 -11.66 -2.51
N GLU A 79 -0.02 -10.43 -2.44
CA GLU A 79 -0.86 -9.28 -2.16
C GLU A 79 -1.60 -8.77 -3.39
N TYR A 80 -1.03 -8.95 -4.59
CA TYR A 80 -1.80 -8.78 -5.83
C TYR A 80 -2.93 -9.81 -5.93
N GLU A 81 -2.69 -11.07 -5.56
CA GLU A 81 -3.74 -12.10 -5.53
C GLU A 81 -4.82 -11.77 -4.49
N TYR A 82 -4.43 -11.24 -3.32
CA TYR A 82 -5.36 -10.73 -2.31
C TYR A 82 -6.22 -9.60 -2.87
N ALA A 83 -5.61 -8.57 -3.46
CA ALA A 83 -6.35 -7.44 -4.03
C ALA A 83 -7.33 -7.90 -5.13
N ILE A 84 -6.96 -8.87 -5.96
CA ILE A 84 -7.84 -9.47 -6.95
C ILE A 84 -9.01 -10.21 -6.28
N LYS A 85 -8.73 -11.02 -5.24
CA LYS A 85 -9.72 -11.85 -4.55
C LYS A 85 -10.74 -11.04 -3.75
N TYR A 86 -10.31 -9.96 -3.11
CA TYR A 86 -11.15 -9.15 -2.21
C TYR A 86 -11.71 -7.88 -2.86
N GLY A 87 -11.47 -7.68 -4.16
CA GLY A 87 -12.09 -6.61 -4.95
C GLY A 87 -11.40 -5.25 -4.85
N GLY A 88 -10.12 -5.24 -4.47
CA GLY A 88 -9.27 -4.05 -4.45
C GLY A 88 -8.79 -3.67 -3.04
N LEU A 89 -8.30 -2.44 -2.94
CA LEU A 89 -7.76 -1.85 -1.72
C LEU A 89 -8.54 -0.59 -1.34
N GLU A 90 -8.55 -0.30 -0.04
CA GLU A 90 -9.16 0.90 0.48
C GLU A 90 -8.35 2.16 0.11
N SER A 91 -9.03 3.29 -0.04
CA SER A 91 -8.34 4.55 -0.34
C SER A 91 -7.66 5.14 0.90
N GLU A 92 -6.57 5.86 0.68
CA GLU A 92 -5.83 6.61 1.71
C GLU A 92 -6.73 7.61 2.46
N LYS A 93 -7.78 8.13 1.79
CA LYS A 93 -8.75 9.03 2.41
C LYS A 93 -9.57 8.35 3.52
N TYR A 94 -9.94 7.10 3.33
CA TYR A 94 -10.78 6.34 4.26
C TYR A 94 -9.93 5.55 5.26
N TYR A 95 -8.69 5.24 4.91
CA TYR A 95 -7.74 4.55 5.77
C TYR A 95 -6.39 5.29 5.80
N PRO A 96 -6.29 6.41 6.53
CA PRO A 96 -5.09 7.24 6.50
C PRO A 96 -3.87 6.52 7.05
N CYS A 97 -2.75 6.68 6.34
CA CYS A 97 -1.45 6.17 6.71
C CYS A 97 -0.79 7.07 7.78
N ILE A 98 -1.33 7.03 9.00
CA ILE A 98 -0.71 7.65 10.18
C ILE A 98 0.34 6.72 10.76
N TRP A 99 1.58 6.87 10.28
CA TRP A 99 2.76 6.13 10.76
C TRP A 99 3.42 6.73 12.02
N GLU A 100 2.79 7.71 12.68
CA GLU A 100 3.42 8.45 13.80
C GLU A 100 3.33 7.74 15.16
N GLU A 101 2.48 6.72 15.35
CA GLU A 101 2.28 6.10 16.68
C GLU A 101 2.91 4.70 16.87
N GLU A 102 3.27 3.98 15.81
CA GLU A 102 3.76 2.59 15.94
C GLU A 102 5.30 2.42 15.92
N ILE A 103 6.07 3.48 15.67
CA ILE A 103 7.55 3.42 15.68
C ILE A 103 8.14 3.55 17.12
N LEU A 104 7.30 3.76 18.14
CA LEU A 104 7.72 3.86 19.55
C LEU A 104 7.27 2.69 20.44
N ALA A 105 6.79 1.58 19.88
CA ALA A 105 6.41 0.38 20.65
C ALA A 105 7.43 -0.76 20.49
#